data_AF-A0A965PC85-F1
#
_entry.id   AF-A0A965PC85-F1
#
_cell.length_a   1.000
_cell.length_b   1.000
_cell.length_c   1.000
_cell.angle_alpha   90.00
_cell.angle_beta   90.00
_cell.angle_gamma   90.00
#
_symmetry.space_group_name_H-M   'P 1'
#
loop_
_entity.id
_entity.type
_entity.pdbx_description
1 polymer ?
#
loop_
_entity_poly.entity_id
_entity_poly.type
_entity_poly.pdbx_seq_one_letter_code
_entity_poly.pdbx_strand_id
1 'polypeptide(L)' 'MADIAKKRDPEKWAQAKARARKKMGGHSARAMQLAVKYYKDAGGSYEGKKSESNRLRQWGKEDWQTKEEYESNREKQ' A
#
# COMPACT_ATOMS: atom_id res chain seq x y z
N MET A 1 3.47 -15.71 9.88
CA MET A 1 2.34 -14.80 9.64
C MET A 1 2.86 -13.54 8.95
N ALA A 2 2.03 -12.74 8.26
CA ALA A 2 2.49 -11.45 7.76
C ALA A 2 2.61 -10.48 8.95
N ASP A 3 3.83 -10.18 9.38
CA ASP A 3 4.08 -9.22 10.45
C ASP A 3 3.46 -7.86 10.10
N ILE A 4 2.59 -7.36 10.98
CA ILE A 4 1.96 -6.06 10.84
C ILE A 4 3.06 -5.01 11.04
N ALA A 5 3.28 -4.17 10.03
CA ALA A 5 4.27 -3.10 10.12
C ALA A 5 3.90 -2.13 11.25
N LYS A 6 4.72 -2.10 12.31
CA LYS A 6 4.54 -1.15 13.41
C LYS A 6 5.07 0.22 12.98
N LYS A 7 4.32 1.28 13.25
CA LYS A 7 4.75 2.65 12.98
C LYS A 7 5.61 3.12 14.15
N ARG A 8 6.81 3.63 13.88
CA ARG A 8 7.73 4.10 14.93
C ARG A 8 7.35 5.47 15.47
N ASP A 9 6.67 6.28 14.65
CA ASP A 9 6.30 7.65 15.00
C ASP A 9 4.78 7.79 15.11
N PRO A 10 4.14 7.33 16.20
CA PRO A 10 2.69 7.37 16.36
C PRO A 10 2.13 8.81 16.29
N GLU A 11 2.88 9.79 16.77
CA GLU A 11 2.50 11.20 16.75
C GLU A 11 2.46 11.77 15.32
N LYS A 12 3.51 11.51 14.52
CA LYS A 12 3.53 11.89 13.10
C LYS A 12 2.40 11.22 12.34
N TRP A 13 2.06 9.98 12.67
CA TRP A 13 0.93 9.27 12.08
C TRP A 13 -0.42 9.90 12.44
N ALA A 14 -0.61 10.29 13.70
CA ALA A 14 -1.82 10.98 14.14
C ALA A 14 -2.00 12.32 13.42
N GLN A 15 -0.94 13.12 13.32
CA GLN A 15 -0.95 14.40 12.59
C GLN A 15 -1.24 14.20 11.09
N ALA A 16 -0.58 13.23 10.45
CA ALA A 16 -0.80 12.92 9.04
C ALA A 16 -2.25 12.48 8.76
N LYS A 17 -2.84 11.65 9.63
CA LYS A 17 -4.25 11.24 9.54
C LYS A 17 -5.18 12.44 9.69
N ALA A 18 -4.95 13.30 10.67
CA ALA A 18 -5.78 14.48 10.90
C ALA A 18 -5.75 15.41 9.69
N ARG A 19 -4.55 15.69 9.15
CA ARG A 19 -4.36 16.51 7.96
C ARG A 19 -5.08 15.94 6.74
N ALA A 20 -4.92 14.64 6.50
CA ALA A 20 -5.54 13.99 5.35
C ALA A 20 -7.07 13.93 5.47
N ARG A 21 -7.61 13.66 6.66
CA ARG A 21 -9.06 13.67 6.92
C ARG A 21 -9.66 15.07 6.73
N LYS A 22 -8.99 16.11 7.23
CA LYS A 22 -9.41 17.50 7.03
C LYS A 22 -9.45 17.87 5.54
N LYS A 23 -8.48 17.39 4.76
CA LYS A 23 -8.41 17.67 3.32
C LYS A 23 -9.45 16.90 2.50
N MET A 24 -9.74 15.66 2.86
CA MET A 24 -10.59 14.75 2.07
C MET A 24 -12.02 14.64 2.61
N GLY A 25 -12.40 15.48 3.57
CA GLY A 25 -13.77 15.55 4.10
C GLY A 25 -14.20 14.37 4.98
N GLY A 26 -13.28 13.56 5.49
CA GLY A 26 -13.62 12.43 6.36
C GLY A 26 -12.66 11.24 6.31
N HIS A 27 -13.13 10.09 6.79
CA HIS A 27 -12.38 8.83 6.76
C HIS A 27 -12.69 8.07 5.47
N SER A 28 -11.93 8.36 4.41
CA SER A 28 -12.02 7.65 3.13
C SER A 28 -10.74 6.89 2.81
N ALA A 29 -10.82 5.94 1.87
CA ALA A 29 -9.65 5.20 1.38
C ALA A 29 -8.56 6.16 0.85
N ARG A 30 -8.95 7.16 0.05
CA ARG A 30 -8.02 8.19 -0.44
C ARG A 30 -7.44 9.06 0.68
N ALA A 31 -8.21 9.35 1.73
CA ALA A 31 -7.68 10.04 2.91
C ALA A 31 -6.58 9.23 3.59
N MET A 32 -6.75 7.92 3.75
CA MET A 32 -5.73 7.07 4.36
C MET A 32 -4.48 6.93 3.47
N GLN A 33 -4.66 6.81 2.15
CA GLN A 33 -3.54 6.82 1.20
C GLN A 33 -2.74 8.12 1.29
N LEU A 34 -3.44 9.27 1.36
CA LEU A 34 -2.80 10.57 1.53
C LEU A 34 -2.12 10.70 2.90
N ALA A 35 -2.72 10.17 3.96
CA ALA A 35 -2.09 10.13 5.28
C ALA A 35 -0.79 9.33 5.27
N VAL A 36 -0.72 8.21 4.54
CA VAL A 36 0.53 7.44 4.37
C VAL A 36 1.59 8.26 3.63
N LYS A 37 1.19 9.03 2.61
CA LYS A 37 2.11 9.94 1.91
C LYS A 37 2.67 10.99 2.87
N TYR A 38 1.80 11.73 3.57
CA TYR A 38 2.24 12.73 4.55
C TYR A 38 3.10 12.16 5.68
N TYR A 39 2.80 10.95 6.13
CA TYR A 39 3.62 10.26 7.14
C TYR A 39 5.04 10.02 6.63
N LYS A 40 5.20 9.53 5.40
CA LYS A 40 6.51 9.31 4.78
C LYS A 40 7.24 10.62 4.51
N ASP A 41 6.53 11.62 3.97
CA ASP A 41 7.09 12.95 3.68
C ASP A 41 7.59 13.65 4.96
N ALA A 42 6.92 13.41 6.11
CA ALA A 42 7.33 13.90 7.42
C ALA A 42 8.46 13.07 8.08
N GLY A 43 9.09 12.14 7.35
CA GLY A 43 10.15 11.28 7.86
C GLY A 43 9.66 10.18 8.82
N GLY A 44 8.38 9.80 8.73
CA GLY A 44 7.81 8.71 9.51
C GLY A 44 8.32 7.35 9.02
N SER A 45 8.83 6.56 9.96
CA SER A 45 9.41 5.25 9.65
C SER A 45 8.54 4.09 10.15
N TYR A 46 8.79 2.90 9.60
CA TYR A 46 8.17 1.66 10.07
C TYR A 46 9.24 0.81 10.75
N GLU A 47 8.84 0.09 11.79
CA GLU A 47 9.68 -0.89 12.44
C GLU A 47 9.71 -2.17 11.61
N GLY A 48 10.92 -2.72 11.48
CA GLY A 48 11.16 -3.92 10.70
C GLY A 48 11.53 -3.60 9.25
N LYS A 49 12.39 -4.44 8.69
CA LYS A 49 12.66 -4.46 7.25
C LYS A 49 11.49 -5.16 6.56
N LYS A 50 11.13 -4.70 5.36
CA LYS A 50 10.20 -5.46 4.51
C LYS A 50 10.81 -6.83 4.26
N SER A 51 10.12 -7.91 4.63
CA SER A 51 10.63 -9.25 4.38
C SER A 51 10.62 -9.57 2.89
N GLU A 52 11.69 -10.20 2.41
CA GLU A 52 11.79 -10.68 1.02
C GLU A 52 10.83 -11.86 0.74
N SER A 53 10.35 -12.52 1.78
CA SER A 53 9.39 -13.62 1.76
C SER A 53 7.95 -13.20 2.01
N ASN A 54 7.61 -11.91 1.84
CA ASN A 54 6.24 -11.43 2.07
C ASN A 54 5.22 -12.13 1.13
N ARG A 55 4.05 -12.50 1.68
CA ARG A 55 2.95 -13.16 0.95
C ARG A 55 2.38 -12.34 -0.22
N LEU A 56 2.65 -11.06 -0.35
CA LEU A 56 2.26 -10.28 -1.54
C LEU A 56 3.18 -10.53 -2.73
N ARG A 57 4.37 -11.11 -2.50
CA ARG A 57 5.36 -11.35 -3.55
C ARG A 57 4.91 -12.42 -4.56
N GLN A 58 4.07 -13.36 -4.14
CA GLN A 58 3.44 -14.35 -5.04
C GLN A 58 2.56 -13.64 -6.08
N TRP A 59 1.68 -12.72 -5.65
CA TRP A 59 0.85 -11.90 -6.54
C TRP A 59 1.68 -10.97 -7.43
N GLY A 60 2.86 -10.51 -6.99
CA GLY A 60 3.73 -9.67 -7.82
C GLY A 60 4.59 -10.44 -8.84
N LYS A 61 4.70 -11.77 -8.72
CA LYS A 61 5.48 -12.62 -9.63
C LYS A 61 4.62 -13.28 -10.71
N GLU A 62 3.33 -13.36 -10.47
CA GLU A 62 2.39 -14.01 -11.39
C GLU A 62 2.21 -13.15 -12.64
N ASP A 63 2.18 -13.80 -13.80
CA ASP A 63 2.03 -13.14 -15.10
C ASP A 63 0.54 -12.89 -15.37
N TRP A 64 0.04 -11.80 -14.79
CA TRP A 64 -1.36 -11.41 -14.91
C TRP A 64 -1.63 -10.89 -16.31
N GLN A 65 -2.46 -11.63 -17.03
CA GLN A 65 -2.95 -11.27 -18.34
C GLN A 65 -4.40 -10.77 -18.26
N THR A 66 -4.75 -9.86 -19.16
CA THR A 66 -6.14 -9.45 -19.34
C THR A 66 -6.94 -10.55 -20.04
N LYS A 67 -8.27 -10.52 -19.94
CA LYS A 67 -9.14 -11.50 -20.61
C LYS A 67 -8.87 -11.52 -22.12
N GLU A 68 -8.72 -10.34 -22.72
CA GLU A 68 -8.46 -10.17 -24.15
C GLU A 68 -7.09 -10.74 -24.55
N GLU A 69 -6.04 -10.50 -23.75
CA GLU A 69 -4.72 -11.11 -23.95
C GLU A 69 -4.77 -12.63 -23.85
N TYR A 70 -5.49 -13.17 -22.86
CA TYR A 70 -5.65 -14.62 -22.69
C TYR A 70 -6.34 -15.26 -23.89
N GLU A 71 -7.44 -14.66 -24.37
CA GLU A 71 -8.17 -15.13 -25.54
C GLU A 71 -7.31 -15.05 -26.82
N SER A 72 -6.57 -13.95 -27.02
CA SER A 72 -5.67 -13.78 -28.16
C SER A 72 -4.49 -14.77 -28.16
N ASN A 73 -3.90 -15.06 -27.00
CA ASN A 73 -2.83 -16.06 -26.89
C ASN A 73 -3.35 -17.48 -27.13
N ARG A 74 -4.60 -17.77 -26.73
CA ARG A 74 -5.23 -19.08 -26.93
C ARG A 74 -5.56 -19.34 -28.40
N GLU A 75 -5.96 -18.33 -29.17
CA GLU A 75 -6.27 -18.47 -30.60
C GLU A 75 -5.03 -18.57 -31.50
N LYS A 76 -3.85 -18.18 -30.99
CA LYS A 76 -2.57 -18.27 -31.70
C LYS A 76 -1.83 -19.61 -31.50
N GLN A 77 -2.35 -20.49 -30.64
CA GLN A 77 -1.89 -21.88 -30.44
C GLN A 77 -2.75 -22.84 -31.26
#